data_AF-A0A2V7U8J4-F1
#
_entry.id   AF-A0A2V7U8J4-F1
#
_cell.length_a   1.000
_cell.length_b   1.000
_cell.length_c   1.000
_cell.angle_alpha   90.00
_cell.angle_beta   90.00
_cell.angle_gamma   90.00
#
_symmetry.space_group_name_H-M   'P 1'
#
loop_
_entity.id
_entity.type
_entity.pdbx_description
1 polymer ?
#
loop_
_entity_poly.entity_id
_entity_poly.type
_entity_poly.pdbx_seq_one_letter_code
_entity_poly.pdbx_strand_id
1 'polypeptide(L)'
;MLLGLNWVLGRIAIRSRRVEKLLRGRARILVNRGRIYEENLKDEGITHEELLQALRENGCSTLDECRLVVLEVDGRISIVENKG
;
A
#
# COMPACT_ATOMS: atom_id res chain seq x y z
N MET A 1 2.67 -35.18 2.60
CA MET A 1 1.66 -34.38 1.88
C MET A 1 2.02 -32.88 1.78
N LEU A 2 2.62 -32.27 2.80
CA LEU A 2 3.02 -30.83 2.78
C LEU A 2 4.11 -30.47 1.77
N LEU A 3 5.04 -31.39 1.47
CA LEU A 3 6.16 -31.13 0.56
C LEU A 3 5.71 -30.90 -0.90
N GLY A 4 4.69 -31.62 -1.36
CA GLY A 4 4.16 -31.46 -2.72
C GLY A 4 3.44 -30.13 -2.91
N LEU A 5 2.67 -29.68 -1.90
CA LEU A 5 1.95 -28.40 -1.95
C LEU A 5 2.92 -27.22 -1.97
N ASN A 6 3.93 -27.21 -1.10
CA ASN A 6 4.96 -26.16 -1.11
C ASN A 6 5.74 -26.14 -2.43
N TRP A 7 6.03 -27.31 -3.01
CA TRP A 7 6.72 -27.40 -4.29
C TRP A 7 5.88 -26.87 -5.46
N VAL A 8 4.56 -27.12 -5.44
CA VAL A 8 3.62 -26.60 -6.44
C VAL A 8 3.44 -25.09 -6.28
N LEU A 9 3.22 -24.59 -5.06
CA LEU A 9 3.10 -23.15 -4.79
C LEU A 9 4.39 -22.39 -5.16
N GLY A 10 5.55 -22.93 -4.79
CA GLY A 10 6.84 -22.36 -5.17
C GLY A 10 7.03 -22.33 -6.69
N ARG A 11 6.66 -23.39 -7.39
CA ARG A 11 6.77 -23.45 -8.87
C ARG A 11 5.80 -22.49 -9.56
N ILE A 12 4.60 -22.30 -9.03
CA ILE A 12 3.61 -21.33 -9.55
C ILE A 12 4.10 -19.89 -9.32
N ALA A 13 4.65 -19.61 -8.13
CA ALA A 13 5.20 -18.31 -7.80
C ALA A 13 6.39 -17.92 -8.70
N ILE A 14 7.29 -18.86 -8.99
CA ILE A 14 8.48 -18.64 -9.84
C ILE A 14 8.11 -18.54 -11.34
N ARG A 15 7.08 -19.25 -11.81
CA ARG A 15 6.72 -19.30 -13.23
C ARG A 15 5.97 -18.05 -13.70
N SER A 16 5.26 -17.37 -12.81
CA SER A 16 4.42 -16.22 -13.17
C SER A 16 5.11 -14.90 -12.83
N ARG A 17 5.63 -14.21 -13.85
CA ARG A 17 6.12 -12.82 -13.73
C ARG A 17 5.06 -11.87 -13.13
N ARG A 18 3.78 -12.20 -13.22
CA ARG A 18 2.68 -11.46 -12.58
C ARG A 18 2.64 -11.70 -11.06
N VAL A 19 2.84 -12.94 -10.62
CA VAL A 19 2.94 -13.27 -9.18
C VAL A 19 4.22 -12.72 -8.60
N GLU A 20 5.34 -12.77 -9.33
CA GLU A 20 6.58 -12.12 -8.92
C GLU A 20 6.42 -10.60 -8.77
N LYS A 21 5.72 -9.93 -9.69
CA LYS A 21 5.40 -8.49 -9.59
C LYS A 21 4.45 -8.17 -8.45
N LEU A 22 3.51 -9.07 -8.13
CA LEU A 22 2.61 -8.95 -6.99
C LEU A 22 3.38 -9.13 -5.66
N LEU A 23 4.26 -10.14 -5.59
CA LEU A 23 5.05 -10.47 -4.41
C LEU A 23 6.18 -9.48 -4.13
N ARG A 24 6.75 -8.85 -5.16
CA ARG A 24 7.77 -7.81 -4.97
C ARG A 24 7.18 -6.53 -4.34
N GLY A 25 5.86 -6.35 -4.41
CA GLY A 25 5.15 -5.14 -4.04
C GLY A 25 5.65 -3.90 -4.80
N ARG A 26 4.84 -2.86 -4.89
CA ARG A 26 5.30 -1.54 -5.34
C ARG A 26 4.73 -0.51 -4.40
N ALA A 27 5.54 0.46 -4.00
CA ALA A 27 5.04 1.59 -3.24
C ALA A 27 3.95 2.31 -4.06
N ARG A 28 2.86 2.69 -3.40
CA ARG A 28 1.66 3.26 -4.04
C ARG A 28 1.31 4.57 -3.39
N ILE A 29 1.10 5.59 -4.20
CA ILE A 29 0.64 6.90 -3.71
C ILE A 29 -0.85 6.78 -3.39
N LEU A 30 -1.22 6.98 -2.12
CA LEU A 30 -2.61 7.00 -1.68
C LEU A 30 -3.20 8.41 -1.72
N VAL A 31 -2.39 9.42 -1.37
CA VAL A 31 -2.79 10.83 -1.36
C VAL A 31 -1.65 11.69 -1.89
N ASN A 32 -1.96 12.71 -2.69
CA ASN A 32 -1.00 13.74 -3.11
C ASN A 32 -1.69 15.10 -3.10
N ARG A 33 -1.17 16.05 -2.31
CA ARG A 33 -1.68 17.42 -2.16
C ARG A 33 -3.19 17.44 -1.90
N GLY A 34 -3.63 16.73 -0.86
CA GLY A 34 -5.05 16.62 -0.47
C GLY A 34 -5.93 15.76 -1.39
N ARG A 35 -5.42 15.31 -2.55
CA ARG A 35 -6.18 14.44 -3.47
C ARG A 35 -5.96 12.97 -3.15
N ILE A 36 -7.04 12.26 -2.84
CA ILE A 36 -7.05 10.80 -2.69
C ILE A 36 -7.03 10.12 -4.07
N TYR A 37 -6.22 9.07 -4.20
CA TYR A 37 -6.19 8.16 -5.35
C TYR A 37 -7.06 6.94 -5.05
N GLU A 38 -8.36 7.08 -5.28
CA GLU A 38 -9.38 6.05 -5.01
C GLU A 38 -9.06 4.68 -5.63
N GLU A 39 -8.48 4.69 -6.83
CA GLU A 39 -8.06 3.47 -7.52
C GLU A 39 -6.95 2.72 -6.78
N ASN A 40 -6.01 3.45 -6.15
CA ASN A 40 -4.93 2.85 -5.39
C ASN A 40 -5.42 2.32 -4.04
N LEU A 41 -6.36 3.02 -3.39
CA LEU A 41 -7.02 2.51 -2.20
C LEU A 41 -7.74 1.19 -2.50
N LYS A 42 -8.50 1.14 -3.60
CA LYS A 42 -9.21 -0.06 -4.02
C LYS A 42 -8.27 -1.22 -4.39
N ASP A 43 -7.20 -0.93 -5.13
CA ASP A 43 -6.20 -1.92 -5.54
C ASP A 43 -5.50 -2.57 -4.33
N GLU A 44 -5.25 -1.78 -3.28
CA GLU A 44 -4.57 -2.22 -2.06
C GLU A 44 -5.54 -2.66 -0.95
N GLY A 45 -6.86 -2.58 -1.20
CA GLY A 45 -7.89 -2.97 -0.25
C GLY A 45 -8.00 -2.08 0.99
N ILE A 46 -7.55 -0.83 0.88
CA ILE A 46 -7.57 0.16 1.97
C ILE A 46 -8.86 0.96 1.92
N THR A 47 -9.57 1.02 3.04
CA THR A 47 -10.77 1.85 3.22
C THR A 47 -10.41 3.31 3.53
N HIS A 48 -11.34 4.24 3.31
CA HIS A 48 -11.17 5.62 3.76
C HIS A 48 -10.97 5.73 5.27
N GLU A 49 -11.63 4.88 6.06
CA GLU A 49 -11.46 4.88 7.52
C GLU A 49 -10.04 4.51 7.94
N GLU A 50 -9.46 3.48 7.31
CA GLU A 50 -8.07 3.07 7.54
C GLU A 50 -7.08 4.14 7.08
N LEU A 51 -7.32 4.76 5.93
CA LEU A 51 -6.50 5.89 5.47
C LEU A 51 -6.53 7.03 6.49
N LEU A 52 -7.73 7.46 6.91
CA LEU A 52 -7.89 8.55 7.88
C LEU A 52 -7.30 8.20 9.24
N GLN A 53 -7.40 6.94 9.66
CA GLN A 53 -6.75 6.45 10.88
C GLN A 53 -5.23 6.57 10.77
N ALA A 54 -4.64 6.10 9.68
CA ALA A 54 -3.20 6.18 9.45
C ALA A 54 -2.69 7.63 9.44
N LEU A 55 -3.47 8.57 8.87
CA LEU A 55 -3.14 10.00 8.94
C LEU A 55 -3.06 10.49 10.40
N ARG A 56 -4.07 10.18 11.21
CA ARG A 56 -4.13 10.58 12.62
C ARG A 56 -2.98 9.99 13.44
N GLU A 57 -2.64 8.72 13.22
CA GLU A 57 -1.54 8.04 13.90
C GLU A 57 -0.18 8.68 13.60
N ASN A 58 -0.06 9.35 12.46
CA ASN A 58 1.15 10.05 12.03
C ASN A 58 1.09 11.57 12.27
N GLY A 59 0.11 12.08 13.00
CA GLY A 59 0.01 13.50 13.37
C GLY A 59 -0.68 14.41 12.35
N CYS A 60 -1.13 13.87 11.20
CA CYS A 60 -2.00 14.58 10.26
C CYS A 60 -3.47 14.46 10.71
N SER A 61 -4.10 15.56 11.11
CA SER A 61 -5.52 15.59 11.46
C SER A 61 -6.43 15.71 10.23
N THR A 62 -5.92 16.31 9.15
CA THR A 62 -6.67 16.55 7.91
C THR A 62 -5.87 16.15 6.67
N LEU A 63 -6.55 15.92 5.55
CA LEU A 63 -5.89 15.59 4.27
C LEU A 63 -5.05 16.76 3.73
N ASP A 64 -5.44 17.99 4.03
CA ASP A 64 -4.74 19.21 3.59
C ASP A 64 -3.38 19.40 4.29
N GLU A 65 -3.21 18.82 5.48
CA GLU A 65 -1.94 18.81 6.21
C GLU A 65 -0.92 17.84 5.60
N CYS A 66 -1.35 16.88 4.77
CA CYS A 66 -0.46 15.90 4.18
C CYS A 66 -0.20 16.20 2.69
N ARG A 67 1.07 16.47 2.35
CA ARG A 67 1.51 16.67 0.98
C ARG A 67 1.54 15.36 0.19
N LEU A 68 1.95 14.27 0.81
CA LEU A 68 2.06 12.96 0.17
C LEU A 68 1.83 11.84 1.19
N VAL A 69 1.05 10.83 0.80
CA VAL A 69 0.82 9.61 1.57
C VAL A 69 1.13 8.43 0.66
N VAL A 70 2.02 7.54 1.11
CA VAL A 70 2.49 6.39 0.34
C VAL A 70 2.29 5.11 1.16
N LEU A 71 1.67 4.10 0.54
CA LEU A 71 1.75 2.72 1.03
C LEU A 71 3.05 2.11 0.56
N GLU A 72 3.92 1.76 1.50
CA GLU A 72 5.19 1.11 1.23
C GLU A 72 5.02 -0.39 0.96
N VAL A 73 6.05 -1.00 0.37
CA VAL A 73 6.06 -2.42 0.02
C VAL A 73 5.89 -3.35 1.23
N ASP A 74 6.31 -2.90 2.42
CA ASP A 74 6.17 -3.62 3.68
C ASP A 74 4.81 -3.41 4.38
N GLY A 75 3.89 -2.68 3.72
CA GLY A 75 2.55 -2.38 4.23
C GLY A 75 2.50 -1.18 5.18
N ARG A 76 3.64 -0.50 5.44
CA ARG A 76 3.63 0.72 6.23
C ARG A 76 3.13 1.91 5.42
N ILE A 77 2.46 2.84 6.09
CA ILE A 77 2.08 4.12 5.49
C ILE A 77 3.13 5.15 5.87
N SER A 78 3.72 5.78 4.86
CA SER A 78 4.67 6.88 5.00
C SER A 78 4.00 8.18 4.61
N ILE A 79 4.19 9.23 5.43
CA ILE A 79 3.53 10.53 5.24
C ILE A 79 4.58 11.62 5.14
N VAL A 80 4.41 12.48 4.14
CA VAL A 80 5.13 13.74 3.99
C VAL A 80 4.13 14.86 4.28
N GLU A 81 4.35 15.57 5.38
CA GLU A 81 3.54 16.72 5.76
C GLU A 81 3.76 17.91 4.82
N ASN A 82 2.74 18.75 4.71
CA ASN A 82 2.85 20.03 4.05
C ASN A 82 3.50 21.01 5.03
N LYS A 83 4.84 21.12 4.98
CA LYS A 83 5.53 22.20 5.70
C LYS A 83 5.10 23.53 5.08
N GLY A 84 4.36 24.32 5.85
CA GLY A 84 4.14 25.74 5.58
C GLY A 84 5.46 26.48 5.47
#